data_AF-A0A2U1PNN9-F1
#
_entry.id   AF-A0A2U1PNN9-F1
#
_cell.length_a   1.000
_cell.length_b   1.000
_cell.length_c   1.000
_cell.angle_alpha   90.00
_cell.angle_beta   90.00
_cell.angle_gamma   90.00
#
_symmetry.space_group_name_H-M   'P 1'
#
loop_
_entity.id
_entity.type
_entity.pdbx_description
1 polymer ?
#
loop_
_entity_poly.entity_id
_entity_poly.type
_entity_poly.pdbx_seq_one_letter_code
_entity_poly.pdbx_strand_id
1 'polypeptide(L)'
;MISSNAQSVLFPSLAYSNILFFKRPYNVHVTVYDDDTEESLISKFRQKVYRANIIQESKRRRFFESNQEKRKRKTRDAARRRSRRRPRPPTAKKEDAPRKKRADDEQDNWDVIDVEVPYCE
;
A
#
# COMPACT_ATOMS: atom_id res chain seq x y z
N MET A 1 -19.47 14.06 41.93
CA MET A 1 -19.09 13.44 40.64
C MET A 1 -20.37 13.05 39.91
N ILE A 2 -20.59 13.53 38.69
CA ILE A 2 -21.80 13.21 37.92
C ILE A 2 -21.72 11.73 37.52
N SER A 3 -22.79 10.97 37.78
CA SER A 3 -22.87 9.54 37.44
C SER A 3 -22.68 9.33 35.92
N SER A 4 -21.97 8.27 35.53
CA SER A 4 -21.69 7.92 34.13
C SER A 4 -22.95 7.81 33.26
N ASN A 5 -24.06 7.34 33.85
CA ASN A 5 -25.36 7.27 33.19
C ASN A 5 -26.01 8.65 32.94
N ALA A 6 -25.70 9.66 33.75
CA ALA A 6 -26.19 11.01 33.50
C ALA A 6 -25.39 11.71 32.39
N GLN A 7 -24.10 11.38 32.27
CA GLN A 7 -23.27 11.89 31.17
C GLN A 7 -23.68 11.35 29.80
N SER A 8 -24.16 10.11 29.69
CA SER A 8 -24.62 9.54 28.42
C SER A 8 -25.92 10.14 27.90
N VAL A 9 -26.79 10.63 28.79
CA VAL A 9 -28.04 11.31 28.42
C VAL A 9 -27.82 12.79 28.11
N LEU A 10 -27.01 13.48 28.92
CA LEU A 10 -26.76 14.93 28.76
C LEU A 10 -25.72 15.25 27.69
N PHE A 11 -24.69 14.42 27.55
CA PHE A 11 -23.60 14.58 26.58
C PHE A 11 -23.33 13.27 25.82
N PRO A 12 -24.31 12.79 25.02
CA PRO A 12 -24.19 11.52 24.29
C PRO A 12 -22.98 11.51 23.36
N SER A 13 -22.63 12.66 22.79
CA SER A 13 -21.43 12.87 21.98
C SER A 13 -20.13 12.53 22.73
N LEU A 14 -20.00 12.94 23.99
CA LEU A 14 -18.81 12.71 24.81
C LEU A 14 -18.79 11.29 25.38
N ALA A 15 -19.92 10.83 25.93
CA ALA A 15 -20.04 9.52 26.56
C ALA A 15 -19.89 8.37 25.54
N TYR A 16 -20.41 8.54 24.33
CA TYR A 16 -20.25 7.60 23.23
C TYR A 16 -19.22 8.08 22.21
N SER A 17 -18.28 8.94 22.57
CA SER A 17 -17.24 9.42 21.64
C SER A 17 -16.48 8.27 20.97
N ASN A 18 -16.23 7.20 21.72
CA ASN A 18 -15.68 5.91 21.27
C ASN A 18 -16.48 5.19 20.17
N ILE A 19 -17.78 5.50 20.03
CA ILE A 19 -18.70 4.86 19.10
C ILE A 19 -19.17 5.84 18.01
N LEU A 20 -19.48 7.08 18.38
CA LEU A 20 -20.13 8.08 17.52
C LEU A 20 -19.15 8.88 16.66
N PHE A 21 -17.92 9.14 17.13
CA PHE A 21 -16.96 10.00 16.41
C PHE A 21 -15.76 9.28 15.81
N PHE A 22 -15.61 7.98 16.05
CA PHE A 22 -14.61 7.20 15.34
C PHE A 22 -15.15 6.80 13.98
N LYS A 23 -14.74 7.56 12.96
CA LYS A 23 -14.90 7.16 11.55
C LYS A 23 -14.20 5.81 11.24
N ARG A 24 -13.41 5.26 12.17
CA ARG A 24 -13.15 3.83 12.49
C ARG A 24 -11.97 3.75 13.49
N PRO A 25 -12.02 2.97 14.58
CA PRO A 25 -10.87 2.79 15.49
C PRO A 25 -9.74 1.94 14.87
N TYR A 26 -9.98 1.32 13.71
CA TYR A 26 -9.04 0.44 13.02
C TYR A 26 -8.82 0.87 11.55
N ASN A 27 -7.61 0.66 11.04
CA ASN A 27 -7.30 0.83 9.61
C ASN A 27 -7.79 -0.36 8.76
N VAL A 28 -7.81 -1.57 9.35
CA VAL A 28 -8.28 -2.82 8.74
C VAL A 28 -9.09 -3.57 9.78
N HIS A 29 -10.27 -4.06 9.38
CA HIS A 29 -11.09 -4.97 10.18
C HIS A 29 -11.50 -6.13 9.30
N VAL A 30 -11.37 -7.34 9.82
CA VAL A 30 -11.79 -8.58 9.17
C VAL A 30 -12.76 -9.26 10.12
N THR A 31 -13.97 -9.51 9.64
CA THR A 31 -15.00 -10.27 10.35
C THR A 31 -14.84 -11.71 9.94
N VAL A 32 -14.77 -12.61 10.92
CA VAL A 32 -14.67 -14.06 10.71
C VAL A 32 -16.08 -14.63 10.74
N TYR A 33 -16.38 -15.55 9.83
CA TYR A 33 -17.62 -16.32 9.79
C TYR A 33 -17.31 -17.80 9.90
N ASP A 34 -18.28 -18.61 10.35
CA ASP A 34 -18.08 -20.04 10.62
C ASP A 34 -17.76 -20.85 9.35
N ASP A 35 -18.16 -20.35 8.17
CA ASP A 35 -17.88 -20.97 6.86
C ASP A 35 -16.46 -20.67 6.34
N ASP A 36 -15.68 -19.80 7.00
CA ASP A 36 -14.37 -19.36 6.51
C ASP A 36 -13.25 -20.32 6.93
N THR A 37 -12.55 -20.90 5.95
CA THR A 37 -11.28 -21.61 6.17
C THR A 37 -10.16 -20.63 6.57
N GLU A 38 -9.18 -21.09 7.34
CA GLU A 38 -8.05 -20.28 7.82
C GLU A 38 -7.30 -19.55 6.68
N GLU A 39 -7.07 -20.23 5.55
CA GLU A 39 -6.40 -19.64 4.38
C GLU A 39 -7.19 -18.49 3.74
N SER A 40 -8.52 -18.61 3.73
CA SER A 40 -9.43 -17.56 3.24
C SER A 40 -9.33 -16.33 4.13
N LEU A 41 -9.25 -16.52 5.44
CA LEU A 41 -9.12 -15.42 6.39
C LEU A 41 -7.81 -14.64 6.22
N ILE A 42 -6.68 -15.35 6.07
CA ILE A 42 -5.36 -14.74 5.81
C ILE A 42 -5.39 -13.98 4.48
N SER A 43 -6.01 -14.55 3.45
CA SER A 43 -6.12 -13.92 2.13
C SER A 43 -6.96 -12.64 2.17
N LYS A 44 -8.12 -12.67 2.86
CA LYS A 44 -8.97 -11.49 3.09
C LYS A 44 -8.21 -10.41 3.85
N PHE A 45 -7.48 -10.78 4.90
CA PHE A 45 -6.66 -9.84 5.67
C PHE A 45 -5.58 -9.19 4.80
N ARG A 46 -4.79 -9.99 4.07
CA ARG A 46 -3.77 -9.48 3.15
C ARG A 46 -4.38 -8.51 2.15
N GLN A 47 -5.51 -8.86 1.53
CA GLN A 47 -6.18 -7.98 0.57
C GLN A 47 -6.62 -6.65 1.19
N LYS A 48 -7.18 -6.66 2.41
CA LYS A 48 -7.56 -5.42 3.11
C LYS A 48 -6.34 -4.57 3.47
N VAL A 49 -5.23 -5.17 3.91
CA VAL A 49 -3.97 -4.47 4.20
C VAL A 49 -3.38 -3.84 2.94
N TYR A 50 -3.32 -4.57 1.82
CA TYR A 50 -2.86 -4.04 0.54
C TYR A 50 -3.78 -2.92 0.04
N ARG A 51 -5.10 -3.07 0.16
CA ARG A 51 -6.07 -2.03 -0.24
C ARG A 51 -5.92 -0.75 0.60
N ALA A 52 -5.70 -0.89 1.90
CA ALA A 52 -5.44 0.22 2.80
C ALA A 52 -4.03 0.84 2.63
N ASN A 53 -3.13 0.18 1.89
CA ASN A 53 -1.74 0.60 1.63
C ASN A 53 -0.92 0.91 2.90
N ILE A 54 -1.23 0.26 4.03
CA ILE A 54 -0.62 0.58 5.34
C ILE A 54 0.89 0.36 5.31
N ILE A 55 1.34 -0.80 4.80
CA ILE A 55 2.77 -1.15 4.76
C ILE A 55 3.54 -0.19 3.86
N GLN A 56 2.98 0.15 2.69
CA GLN A 56 3.61 1.08 1.76
C GLN A 56 3.68 2.49 2.35
N GLU A 57 2.63 2.92 3.05
CA GLU A 57 2.58 4.22 3.71
C GLU A 57 3.57 4.31 4.88
N SER A 58 3.69 3.25 5.68
CA SER A 58 4.71 3.18 6.74
C SER A 58 6.12 3.24 6.17
N LYS A 59 6.41 2.51 5.08
CA LYS A 59 7.71 2.57 4.40
C LYS A 59 7.99 3.98 3.84
N ARG A 60 6.97 4.65 3.30
CA ARG A 60 7.06 6.02 2.77
C ARG A 60 7.34 7.06 3.87
N ARG A 61 6.82 6.85 5.07
CA ARG A 61 7.02 7.74 6.23
C ARG A 61 8.24 7.39 7.08
N ARG A 62 8.97 6.32 6.73
CA ARG A 62 10.18 5.90 7.48
C ARG A 62 11.25 6.98 7.50
N PHE A 63 11.37 7.76 6.42
CA PHE A 63 12.35 8.84 6.30
C PHE A 63 11.66 10.14 5.91
N PHE A 64 12.33 11.26 6.18
CA PHE A 64 11.88 12.56 5.70
C PHE A 64 11.94 12.60 4.17
N GLU A 65 10.93 13.21 3.56
CA GLU A 65 10.82 13.38 2.12
C GLU A 65 10.64 14.86 1.81
N SER A 66 11.48 15.36 0.90
CA SER A 66 11.43 16.76 0.45
C SER A 66 10.15 17.07 -0.33
N ASN A 67 9.80 18.35 -0.45
CA ASN A 67 8.62 18.76 -1.25
C ASN A 67 8.76 18.40 -2.74
N GLN A 68 9.98 18.33 -3.26
CA GLN A 68 10.24 17.91 -4.64
C GLN A 68 9.96 16.43 -4.83
N GLU A 69 10.46 15.57 -3.94
CA GLU A 69 10.21 14.13 -3.97
C GLU A 69 8.73 13.80 -3.80
N LYS A 70 8.02 14.52 -2.92
CA LYS A 70 6.55 14.44 -2.78
C LYS A 70 5.85 14.63 -4.13
N ARG A 71 6.27 15.65 -4.91
CA ARG A 71 5.71 15.94 -6.24
C ARG A 71 6.05 14.82 -7.23
N LYS A 72 7.33 14.43 -7.33
CA LYS A 72 7.79 13.33 -8.19
C LYS A 72 7.02 12.02 -7.91
N ARG A 73 6.84 11.65 -6.64
CA ARG A 73 6.07 10.47 -6.23
C ARG A 73 4.62 10.56 -6.67
N LYS A 74 3.92 11.66 -6.37
CA LYS A 74 2.51 11.83 -6.74
C LYS A 74 2.30 11.68 -8.25
N THR A 75 3.17 12.29 -9.06
CA THR A 75 3.12 12.15 -10.52
C THR A 75 3.35 10.71 -10.97
N ARG A 76 4.38 10.04 -10.44
CA ARG A 76 4.68 8.63 -10.74
C ARG A 76 3.53 7.69 -10.35
N ASP A 77 2.97 7.85 -9.15
CA ASP A 77 1.87 7.00 -8.67
C ASP A 77 0.59 7.24 -9.49
N ALA A 78 0.31 8.49 -9.85
CA ALA A 78 -0.82 8.83 -10.71
C ALA A 78 -0.66 8.22 -12.11
N ALA A 79 0.52 8.36 -12.72
CA ALA A 79 0.84 7.76 -14.02
C ALA A 79 0.72 6.23 -13.99
N ARG A 80 1.26 5.57 -12.96
CA ARG A 80 1.17 4.11 -12.78
C ARG A 80 -0.27 3.64 -12.62
N ARG A 81 -1.10 4.34 -11.83
CA ARG A 81 -2.54 4.03 -11.70
C ARG A 81 -3.29 4.26 -13.00
N ARG A 82 -3.00 5.34 -13.74
CA ARG A 82 -3.62 5.64 -15.04
C ARG A 82 -3.27 4.58 -16.08
N SER A 83 -2.01 4.14 -16.13
CA SER A 83 -1.56 3.06 -17.02
C SER A 83 -2.29 1.75 -16.74
N ARG A 84 -2.44 1.37 -15.46
CA ARG A 84 -3.18 0.15 -15.07
C ARG A 84 -4.68 0.19 -15.39
N ARG A 85 -5.29 1.39 -15.44
CA ARG A 85 -6.72 1.56 -15.78
C ARG A 85 -6.97 1.65 -17.28
N ARG A 86 -5.94 1.92 -18.09
CA ARG A 86 -6.10 1.97 -19.53
C ARG A 86 -6.21 0.54 -20.07
N PRO A 87 -7.14 0.27 -21.00
CA PRO A 87 -7.14 -0.97 -21.76
C PRO A 87 -5.76 -1.17 -22.35
N ARG A 88 -5.13 -2.30 -22.08
CA ARG A 88 -3.92 -2.67 -22.82
C ARG A 88 -4.38 -2.87 -24.26
N PRO A 89 -3.79 -2.18 -25.26
CA PRO A 89 -4.10 -2.49 -26.63
C PRO A 89 -3.82 -3.99 -26.84
N PRO A 90 -4.67 -4.70 -27.59
CA PRO A 90 -4.40 -6.09 -27.93
C PRO A 90 -2.98 -6.14 -28.52
N THR A 91 -2.15 -7.03 -27.99
CA THR A 91 -0.80 -7.25 -28.52
C THR A 91 -0.96 -7.68 -29.96
N ALA A 92 -0.74 -6.77 -30.91
CA ALA A 92 -0.57 -7.14 -32.31
C ALA A 92 0.56 -8.17 -32.34
N LYS A 93 0.27 -9.37 -32.85
CA LYS A 93 1.31 -10.34 -33.18
C LYS A 93 2.21 -9.65 -34.19
N LYS A 94 3.38 -9.18 -33.75
CA LYS A 94 4.39 -8.66 -34.66
C LYS A 94 4.99 -9.87 -35.37
N GLU A 95 4.60 -10.07 -36.62
CA GLU A 95 5.43 -10.78 -37.59
C GLU A 95 6.76 -10.02 -37.71
N ASP A 96 7.83 -10.78 -37.91
CA ASP A 96 9.24 -10.37 -37.77
C ASP A 96 9.55 -9.02 -38.43
N ALA A 97 9.72 -8.00 -37.60
CA ALA A 97 10.32 -6.73 -37.97
C ALA A 97 11.68 -6.62 -37.26
N PRO A 98 12.72 -6.09 -37.92
CA PRO A 98 14.08 -6.09 -37.40
C PRO A 98 14.12 -5.34 -36.06
N ARG A 99 14.80 -5.95 -35.07
CA ARG A 99 14.93 -5.45 -33.70
C ARG A 99 15.48 -4.03 -33.69
N LYS A 100 14.62 -3.02 -33.60
CA LYS A 100 15.02 -1.68 -33.17
C LYS A 100 15.44 -1.79 -31.70
N LYS A 101 16.73 -1.54 -31.43
CA LYS A 101 17.30 -1.55 -30.08
C LYS A 101 16.36 -0.82 -29.12
N ARG A 102 15.97 -1.50 -28.05
CA ARG A 102 15.20 -0.90 -26.96
C ARG A 102 16.06 0.24 -26.41
N ALA A 103 15.46 1.42 -26.24
CA ALA A 103 16.09 2.44 -25.42
C ALA A 103 16.33 1.80 -24.05
N ASP A 104 17.56 1.91 -23.62
CA ASP A 104 18.18 1.35 -22.43
C ASP A 104 17.36 1.65 -21.17
N ASP A 105 16.51 0.70 -20.79
CA ASP A 105 15.94 0.59 -19.44
C ASP A 105 16.77 -0.45 -18.63
N GLU A 106 18.00 -0.78 -19.07
CA GLU A 106 18.93 -1.78 -18.52
C GLU A 106 19.97 -1.16 -17.58
N GLN A 107 19.68 -0.02 -16.94
CA GLN A 107 20.46 0.35 -15.75
C GLN A 107 19.98 -0.49 -14.55
N ASP A 108 20.19 -1.79 -14.67
CA ASP A 108 20.27 -2.74 -13.57
C ASP A 108 21.44 -2.30 -12.70
N ASN A 109 21.17 -1.42 -11.73
CA ASN A 109 22.17 -0.92 -10.79
C ASN A 109 22.44 -1.95 -9.68
N TRP A 110 22.59 -3.21 -10.08
CA TRP A 110 23.00 -4.34 -9.26
C TRP A 110 24.31 -4.88 -9.81
N ASP A 111 25.33 -4.03 -9.85
CA ASP A 111 26.69 -4.53 -9.96
C ASP A 111 26.97 -5.34 -8.68
N VAL A 112 27.27 -6.63 -8.86
CA VAL A 112 27.79 -7.45 -7.77
C VAL A 112 29.08 -6.81 -7.33
N ILE A 113 29.09 -6.25 -6.12
CA ILE A 113 30.29 -5.66 -5.56
C ILE A 113 31.21 -6.83 -5.23
N ASP A 114 32.17 -7.10 -6.10
CA ASP A 114 33.28 -8.02 -5.85
C ASP A 114 34.20 -7.37 -4.81
N VAL A 115 33.78 -7.40 -3.55
CA VAL A 115 34.68 -7.15 -2.42
C VAL A 115 35.34 -8.49 -2.10
N GLU A 116 36.62 -8.58 -2.41
CA GLU A 116 37.48 -9.68 -1.95
C GLU A 116 37.48 -9.65 -0.41
N VAL A 117 36.74 -10.59 0.20
CA VAL A 117 36.61 -10.67 1.66
C VAL A 117 37.89 -11.31 2.20
N PRO A 118 38.70 -10.60 3.01
CA PRO A 118 40.08 -11.02 3.32
C PRO A 118 40.19 -12.13 4.38
N TYR A 119 39.16 -12.94 4.60
CA TYR A 119 39.15 -13.98 5.64
C TYR A 119 38.60 -15.33 5.16
N CYS A 120 38.86 -15.71 3.92
CA CYS A 120 38.66 -17.07 3.44
C CYS A 120 39.89 -17.56 2.64
N GLU A 121 40.99 -17.77 3.35
CA GLU A 121 41.98 -18.82 3.04
C GLU A 121 42.03 -19.81 4.21
#